data_AF-A0A2A3HDI8-F1
#
_entry.id   AF-A0A2A3HDI8-F1
#
_cell.length_a   1.000
_cell.length_b   1.000
_cell.length_c   1.000
_cell.angle_alpha   90.00
_cell.angle_beta   90.00
_cell.angle_gamma   90.00
#
_symmetry.space_group_name_H-M   'P 1'
#
loop_
_entity.id
_entity.type
_entity.pdbx_description
1 polymer ?
#
loop_
_entity_poly.entity_id
_entity_poly.type
_entity_poly.pdbx_seq_one_letter_code
_entity_poly.pdbx_strand_id
1 'polypeptide(L)'
;MQKEARPGTGEQAKQHALVQLRQAILRGEMAPAQRLVENELAEQFGVTRASVRAALIELESEGLVERIRNRGSRVRVVTVEEAVAITECRMALEGLCAAKAAVEASDEQLAELADLGAAMTKAVADGEPVTYSELNHEVHARIREFSGQQVAVGLLERLNAQLVRHRFQLALRPGRAQQSLSEHLAMIEAISARDPQAAEAAVRVHLGSVIDALRD
;
A
#
# COMPACT_ATOMS: atom_id res chain seq x y z
N MET A 1 22.37 7.69 -36.57
CA MET A 1 21.13 8.46 -36.33
C MET A 1 20.00 7.49 -36.09
N GLN A 2 19.67 7.23 -34.83
CA GLN A 2 18.53 6.38 -34.46
C GLN A 2 17.24 7.21 -34.63
N LYS A 3 16.24 6.61 -35.27
CA LYS A 3 14.88 7.15 -35.41
C LYS A 3 14.27 7.28 -34.01
N GLU A 4 14.04 8.53 -33.57
CA GLU A 4 13.19 8.81 -32.41
C GLU A 4 11.79 8.22 -32.66
N ALA A 5 11.35 7.36 -31.74
CA ALA A 5 10.00 6.83 -31.74
C ALA A 5 9.02 8.00 -31.56
N ARG A 6 7.97 8.06 -32.38
CA ARG A 6 6.92 9.07 -32.23
C ARG A 6 6.31 8.96 -30.83
N PRO A 7 6.08 10.08 -30.13
CA PRO A 7 5.42 10.05 -28.82
C PRO A 7 4.08 9.33 -28.94
N GLY A 8 3.84 8.38 -28.05
CA GLY A 8 2.57 7.64 -28.02
C GLY A 8 1.41 8.62 -27.87
N THR A 9 0.32 8.40 -28.60
CA THR A 9 -0.92 9.17 -28.47
C THR A 9 -2.07 8.27 -28.02
N GLY A 10 -3.06 8.83 -27.31
CA GLY A 10 -4.26 8.11 -26.88
C GLY A 10 -4.10 7.34 -25.57
N GLU A 11 -4.97 6.35 -25.34
CA GLU A 11 -5.11 5.64 -24.05
C GLU A 11 -3.82 4.94 -23.62
N GLN A 12 -3.06 4.37 -24.56
CA GLN A 12 -1.78 3.70 -24.25
C GLN A 12 -0.75 4.67 -23.66
N ALA A 13 -0.68 5.90 -24.18
CA ALA A 13 0.25 6.91 -23.70
C ALA A 13 -0.17 7.49 -22.34
N LYS A 14 -1.49 7.63 -22.12
CA LYS A 14 -2.04 7.95 -20.79
C LYS A 14 -1.64 6.85 -19.79
N GLN A 15 -1.88 5.58 -20.13
CA GLN A 15 -1.57 4.47 -19.25
C GLN A 15 -0.07 4.36 -18.94
N HIS A 16 0.78 4.59 -19.95
CA HIS A 16 2.23 4.65 -19.74
C HIS A 16 2.62 5.74 -18.75
N ALA A 17 2.16 6.98 -18.97
CA ALA A 17 2.43 8.10 -18.07
C ALA A 17 1.91 7.85 -16.65
N LEU A 18 0.70 7.28 -16.53
CA LEU A 18 0.08 6.92 -15.26
C LEU A 18 0.93 5.92 -14.46
N VAL A 19 1.37 4.84 -15.11
CA VAL A 19 2.21 3.82 -14.46
C VAL A 19 3.55 4.40 -14.02
N GLN A 20 4.23 5.18 -14.89
CA GLN A 20 5.51 5.80 -14.57
C GLN A 20 5.39 6.78 -13.40
N LEU A 21 4.40 7.68 -13.44
CA LEU A 21 4.15 8.65 -12.37
C LEU A 21 3.81 7.96 -11.05
N ARG A 22 2.92 6.98 -11.08
CA ARG A 22 2.53 6.24 -9.87
C ARG A 22 3.77 5.60 -9.23
N GLN A 23 4.59 4.91 -10.02
CA GLN A 23 5.80 4.26 -9.50
C GLN A 23 6.81 5.26 -8.94
N ALA A 24 7.05 6.39 -9.63
CA ALA A 24 7.96 7.42 -9.15
C ALA A 24 7.51 8.02 -7.81
N ILE A 25 6.20 8.25 -7.63
CA ILE A 25 5.64 8.72 -6.35
C ILE A 25 5.79 7.66 -5.26
N LEU A 26 5.39 6.40 -5.54
CA LEU A 26 5.43 5.31 -4.55
C LEU A 26 6.88 4.93 -4.16
N ARG A 27 7.87 5.16 -5.01
CA ARG A 27 9.30 4.93 -4.71
C ARG A 27 9.97 6.12 -4.03
N GLY A 28 9.26 7.24 -3.86
CA GLY A 28 9.81 8.47 -3.30
C GLY A 28 10.76 9.23 -4.22
N GLU A 29 10.78 8.90 -5.51
CA GLU A 29 11.53 9.66 -6.54
C GLU A 29 10.93 11.06 -6.76
N MET A 30 9.66 11.24 -6.38
CA MET A 30 8.99 12.54 -6.32
C MET A 30 8.64 12.89 -4.88
N ALA A 31 9.18 14.02 -4.40
CA ALA A 31 9.02 14.43 -3.01
C ALA A 31 7.58 14.90 -2.70
N PRO A 32 7.11 14.76 -1.44
CA PRO A 32 5.85 15.37 -1.03
C PRO A 32 5.83 16.87 -1.34
N ALA A 33 4.67 17.37 -1.79
CA ALA A 33 4.47 18.74 -2.28
C ALA A 33 5.29 19.13 -3.53
N GLN A 34 6.08 18.23 -4.12
CA GLN A 34 6.78 18.47 -5.38
C GLN A 34 5.77 18.82 -6.46
N ARG A 35 6.01 19.93 -7.16
CA ARG A 35 5.20 20.36 -8.29
C ARG A 35 5.41 19.40 -9.46
N LEU A 36 4.30 19.01 -10.09
CA LEU A 36 4.26 18.13 -11.25
C LEU A 36 3.99 18.97 -12.50
N VAL A 37 5.06 19.33 -13.22
CA VAL A 37 4.99 20.19 -14.40
C VAL A 37 4.67 19.33 -15.62
N GLU A 38 3.45 19.47 -16.18
CA GLU A 38 2.94 18.62 -17.26
C GLU A 38 3.89 18.53 -18.48
N ASN A 39 4.55 19.63 -18.86
CA ASN A 39 5.45 19.66 -20.01
C ASN A 39 6.75 18.88 -19.75
N GLU A 40 7.35 19.03 -18.57
CA GLU A 40 8.58 18.33 -18.18
C GLU A 40 8.33 16.82 -18.11
N LEU A 41 7.20 16.43 -17.52
CA LEU A 41 6.79 15.02 -17.46
C LEU A 41 6.48 14.44 -18.84
N ALA A 42 5.90 15.23 -19.75
CA ALA A 42 5.61 14.79 -21.11
C ALA A 42 6.91 14.50 -21.88
N GLU A 43 7.91 15.38 -21.74
CA GLU A 43 9.24 15.18 -22.30
C GLU A 43 9.94 13.97 -21.67
N GLN A 44 9.93 13.87 -20.33
CA GLN A 44 10.55 12.78 -19.58
C GLN A 44 10.02 11.40 -19.99
N PHE A 45 8.70 11.26 -20.18
CA PHE A 45 8.07 9.97 -20.50
C PHE A 45 7.86 9.75 -22.01
N GLY A 46 8.26 10.70 -22.86
CA GLY A 46 8.07 10.58 -24.31
C GLY A 46 6.59 10.51 -24.74
N VAL A 47 5.71 11.26 -24.06
CA VAL A 47 4.26 11.27 -24.30
C VAL A 47 3.76 12.71 -24.53
N THR A 48 2.49 12.85 -24.89
CA THR A 48 1.88 14.19 -25.02
C THR A 48 1.51 14.80 -23.66
N ARG A 49 1.52 16.13 -23.58
CA ARG A 49 1.00 16.89 -22.43
C ARG A 49 -0.45 16.50 -22.05
N ALA A 50 -1.28 16.19 -23.06
CA ALA A 50 -2.66 15.77 -22.83
C ALA A 50 -2.74 14.40 -22.11
N SER A 51 -1.86 13.47 -22.49
CA SER A 51 -1.75 12.16 -21.83
C SER A 51 -1.28 12.30 -20.37
N VAL A 52 -0.29 13.16 -20.11
CA VAL A 52 0.15 13.46 -18.73
C VAL A 52 -0.98 14.05 -17.91
N ARG A 53 -1.72 15.03 -18.45
CA ARG A 53 -2.85 15.63 -17.75
C ARG A 53 -3.92 14.61 -17.39
N ALA A 54 -4.26 13.71 -18.31
CA ALA A 54 -5.22 12.64 -18.04
C ALA A 54 -4.73 11.69 -16.93
N ALA A 55 -3.43 11.34 -16.94
CA ALA A 55 -2.82 10.55 -15.87
C ALA A 55 -2.86 11.27 -14.51
N LEU A 56 -2.58 12.58 -14.48
CA LEU A 56 -2.63 13.37 -13.24
C LEU A 56 -4.04 13.46 -12.65
N ILE A 57 -5.09 13.50 -13.48
CA ILE A 57 -6.49 13.46 -13.01
C ILE A 57 -6.80 12.11 -12.35
N GLU A 58 -6.29 11.02 -12.93
CA GLU A 58 -6.48 9.69 -12.36
C GLU A 58 -5.73 9.55 -11.03
N LEU A 59 -4.49 10.02 -10.95
CA LEU A 59 -3.71 10.06 -9.70
C LEU A 59 -4.31 10.98 -8.63
N GLU A 60 -5.03 12.03 -9.03
CA GLU A 60 -5.83 12.85 -8.13
C GLU A 60 -6.99 12.05 -7.52
N SER A 61 -7.66 11.23 -8.32
CA SER A 61 -8.72 10.32 -7.84
C SER A 61 -8.20 9.20 -6.92
N GLU A 62 -6.93 8.83 -7.06
CA GLU A 62 -6.23 7.89 -6.18
C GLU A 62 -5.69 8.54 -4.90
N GLY A 63 -5.74 9.88 -4.82
CA GLY A 63 -5.22 10.64 -3.69
C GLY A 63 -3.69 10.70 -3.62
N LEU A 64 -2.98 10.42 -4.73
CA LEU A 64 -1.52 10.54 -4.82
C LEU A 64 -1.07 11.94 -5.24
N VAL A 65 -1.94 12.64 -5.95
CA VAL A 65 -1.73 13.99 -6.47
C VAL A 65 -2.86 14.88 -5.98
N GLU A 66 -2.57 16.16 -5.79
CA GLU A 66 -3.61 17.17 -5.58
C GLU A 66 -3.44 18.33 -6.57
N ARG A 67 -4.56 18.90 -7.00
CA ARG A 67 -4.57 20.03 -7.91
C ARG A 67 -4.76 21.33 -7.14
N ILE A 68 -3.77 22.21 -7.26
CA ILE A 68 -3.80 23.54 -6.65
C ILE A 68 -4.30 24.56 -7.67
N ARG A 69 -5.37 25.28 -7.32
CA ARG A 69 -5.97 26.33 -8.16
C ARG A 69 -4.88 27.30 -8.63
N ASN A 70 -4.81 27.51 -9.94
CA ASN A 70 -3.85 28.38 -10.62
C ASN A 70 -2.35 28.01 -10.46
N ARG A 71 -2.01 26.86 -9.86
CA ARG A 71 -0.61 26.43 -9.69
C ARG A 71 -0.27 25.08 -10.34
N GLY A 72 -1.29 24.31 -10.73
CA GLY A 72 -1.14 22.99 -11.35
C GLY A 72 -1.22 21.87 -10.32
N SER A 73 -0.64 20.72 -10.64
CA SER A 73 -0.66 19.54 -9.77
C SER A 73 0.62 19.43 -8.94
N ARG A 74 0.53 18.80 -7.77
CA ARG A 74 1.69 18.42 -6.95
C ARG A 74 1.47 17.06 -6.30
N VAL A 75 2.55 16.40 -5.89
CA VAL A 75 2.48 15.21 -5.04
C VAL A 75 1.78 15.57 -3.74
N ARG A 76 0.74 14.83 -3.39
CA ARG A 76 -0.10 15.12 -2.23
C ARG A 76 0.67 14.91 -0.93
N VAL A 77 0.38 15.74 0.06
CA VAL A 77 0.88 15.56 1.44
C VAL A 77 -0.25 15.03 2.31
N VAL A 78 -0.06 13.82 2.86
CA VAL A 78 -0.99 13.21 3.82
C VAL A 78 -0.51 13.54 5.24
N THR A 79 -1.34 14.22 6.03
CA THR A 79 -1.02 14.56 7.43
C THR A 79 -1.08 13.32 8.32
N VAL A 80 -0.61 13.43 9.56
CA VAL A 80 -0.71 12.33 10.53
C VAL A 80 -2.18 12.04 10.86
N GLU A 81 -2.99 13.07 11.08
CA GLU A 81 -4.42 12.95 11.38
C GLU A 81 -5.17 12.25 10.24
N GLU A 82 -4.86 12.62 9.00
CA GLU A 82 -5.43 11.95 7.84
C GLU A 82 -4.91 10.50 7.72
N ALA A 83 -3.63 10.25 7.99
CA ALA A 83 -3.09 8.89 7.97
C ALA A 83 -3.76 7.98 8.99
N VAL A 84 -4.09 8.51 10.17
CA VAL A 84 -4.87 7.83 11.19
C VAL A 84 -6.28 7.51 10.67
N ALA A 85 -6.99 8.50 10.12
CA ALA A 85 -8.34 8.28 9.57
C ALA A 85 -8.35 7.24 8.43
N ILE A 86 -7.36 7.28 7.53
CA ILE A 86 -7.18 6.26 6.50
C ILE A 86 -6.94 4.88 7.13
N THR A 87 -6.14 4.81 8.19
CA THR A 87 -5.83 3.56 8.89
C THR A 87 -7.04 3.00 9.63
N GLU A 88 -7.93 3.85 10.16
CA GLU A 88 -9.22 3.43 10.74
C GLU A 88 -10.14 2.83 9.67
N CYS A 89 -10.22 3.42 8.47
CA CYS A 89 -10.94 2.82 7.35
C CYS A 89 -10.33 1.47 6.94
N ARG A 90 -8.99 1.39 6.88
CA ARG A 90 -8.27 0.14 6.61
C ARG A 90 -8.58 -0.92 7.65
N MET A 91 -8.62 -0.57 8.93
CA MET A 91 -8.92 -1.52 10.02
C MET A 91 -10.24 -2.27 9.78
N ALA A 92 -11.30 -1.57 9.35
CA ALA A 92 -12.58 -2.20 9.04
C ALA A 92 -12.49 -3.13 7.82
N LEU A 93 -11.81 -2.70 6.75
CA LEU A 93 -11.68 -3.46 5.51
C LEU A 93 -10.75 -4.68 5.66
N GLU A 94 -9.60 -4.50 6.31
CA GLU A 94 -8.66 -5.59 6.60
C GLU A 94 -9.26 -6.59 7.59
N GLY A 95 -10.06 -6.11 8.56
CA GLY A 95 -10.80 -6.98 9.48
C GLY A 95 -11.82 -7.86 8.76
N LEU A 96 -12.58 -7.29 7.82
CA LEU A 96 -13.47 -8.04 6.93
C LEU A 96 -12.69 -9.10 6.12
N CYS A 97 -11.54 -8.73 5.55
CA CYS A 97 -10.72 -9.66 4.78
C CYS A 97 -10.23 -10.82 5.66
N ALA A 98 -9.72 -10.55 6.87
CA ALA A 98 -9.25 -11.59 7.78
C ALA A 98 -10.37 -12.53 8.23
N ALA A 99 -11.53 -11.99 8.61
CA ALA A 99 -12.70 -12.79 8.96
C ALA A 99 -13.14 -13.70 7.80
N LYS A 100 -13.13 -13.18 6.57
CA LYS A 100 -13.44 -13.98 5.38
C LYS A 100 -12.37 -15.01 5.07
N ALA A 101 -11.09 -14.69 5.19
CA ALA A 101 -10.00 -15.64 5.00
C ALA A 101 -10.11 -16.82 5.98
N ALA A 102 -10.49 -16.58 7.24
CA ALA A 102 -10.70 -17.65 8.23
C ALA A 102 -11.79 -18.66 7.79
N VAL A 103 -12.78 -18.23 7.00
CA VAL A 103 -13.86 -19.08 6.50
C VAL A 103 -13.49 -19.75 5.17
N GLU A 104 -12.90 -18.99 4.24
CA GLU A 104 -12.75 -19.39 2.84
C GLU A 104 -11.40 -20.05 2.52
N ALA A 105 -10.35 -19.82 3.32
CA ALA A 105 -9.01 -20.33 3.00
C ALA A 105 -8.96 -21.87 2.99
N SER A 106 -8.28 -22.42 1.98
CA SER A 106 -7.99 -23.86 1.91
C SER A 106 -6.91 -24.25 2.92
N ASP A 107 -6.77 -25.54 3.22
CA ASP A 107 -5.75 -26.01 4.15
C ASP A 107 -4.33 -25.73 3.62
N GLU A 108 -4.12 -25.74 2.31
CA GLU A 108 -2.86 -25.35 1.68
C GLU A 108 -2.55 -23.85 1.87
N GLN A 109 -3.56 -23.00 1.74
CA GLN A 109 -3.43 -21.55 1.96
C GLN A 109 -3.16 -21.24 3.45
N LEU A 110 -3.75 -21.99 4.37
CA LEU A 110 -3.46 -21.88 5.79
C LEU A 110 -2.02 -22.32 6.12
N ALA A 111 -1.54 -23.39 5.48
CA ALA A 111 -0.14 -23.80 5.59
C ALA A 111 0.83 -22.72 5.07
N GLU A 112 0.49 -22.06 3.96
CA GLU A 112 1.27 -20.93 3.42
C GLU A 112 1.36 -19.76 4.42
N LEU A 113 0.27 -19.41 5.11
CA LEU A 113 0.32 -18.39 6.17
C LEU A 113 1.21 -18.81 7.35
N ALA A 114 1.16 -20.08 7.74
CA ALA A 114 1.99 -20.60 8.83
C ALA A 114 3.49 -20.51 8.47
N ASP A 115 3.85 -20.87 7.23
CA ASP A 115 5.22 -20.76 6.72
C ASP A 115 5.70 -19.30 6.69
N LEU A 116 4.84 -18.37 6.27
CA LEU A 116 5.13 -16.93 6.33
C LEU A 116 5.34 -16.45 7.78
N GLY A 117 4.52 -16.91 8.73
CA GLY A 117 4.68 -16.58 10.15
C GLY A 117 6.01 -17.09 10.73
N ALA A 118 6.44 -18.29 10.34
CA ALA A 118 7.74 -18.84 10.73
C ALA A 118 8.90 -18.02 10.12
N ALA A 119 8.78 -17.64 8.84
CA ALA A 119 9.77 -16.79 8.18
C ALA A 119 9.86 -15.39 8.83
N MET A 120 8.73 -14.78 9.21
CA MET A 120 8.72 -13.50 9.92
C MET A 120 9.43 -13.60 11.25
N THR A 121 9.17 -14.68 12.00
CA THR A 121 9.82 -14.94 13.29
C THR A 121 11.34 -15.03 13.14
N LYS A 122 11.80 -15.76 12.11
CA LYS A 122 13.22 -15.88 11.80
C LYS A 122 13.83 -14.53 11.43
N ALA A 123 13.21 -13.75 10.55
CA ALA A 123 13.71 -12.44 10.14
C ALA A 123 13.86 -11.48 11.32
N VAL A 124 12.93 -11.49 12.28
CA VAL A 124 13.02 -10.68 13.51
C VAL A 124 14.15 -11.15 14.41
N ALA A 125 14.33 -12.47 14.58
CA ALA A 125 15.38 -13.05 15.41
C ALA A 125 16.79 -12.79 14.85
N ASP A 126 16.93 -12.84 13.52
CA ASP A 126 18.20 -12.61 12.81
C ASP A 126 18.51 -11.12 12.62
N GLY A 127 17.59 -10.22 13.01
CA GLY A 127 17.79 -8.77 12.91
C GLY A 127 17.71 -8.25 11.47
N GLU A 128 16.82 -8.83 10.64
CA GLU A 128 16.62 -8.49 9.24
C GLU A 128 15.32 -7.68 9.01
N PRO A 129 15.31 -6.36 9.27
CA PRO A 129 14.10 -5.55 9.18
C PRO A 129 13.56 -5.41 7.75
N VAL A 130 14.42 -5.48 6.73
CA VAL A 130 14.01 -5.41 5.32
C VAL A 130 13.25 -6.68 4.94
N THR A 131 13.82 -7.85 5.21
CA THR A 131 13.17 -9.15 5.01
C THR A 131 11.84 -9.22 5.75
N TYR A 132 11.80 -8.76 7.01
CA TYR A 132 10.56 -8.69 7.78
C TYR A 132 9.51 -7.80 7.11
N SER A 133 9.91 -6.63 6.60
CA SER A 133 8.99 -5.70 5.95
C SER A 133 8.38 -6.29 4.67
N GLU A 134 9.16 -7.07 3.91
CA GLU A 134 8.68 -7.80 2.72
C GLU A 134 7.66 -8.88 3.13
N LEU A 135 8.00 -9.71 4.12
CA LEU A 135 7.10 -10.76 4.64
C LEU A 135 5.81 -10.19 5.24
N ASN A 136 5.90 -9.07 5.96
CA ASN A 136 4.74 -8.34 6.45
C ASN A 136 3.81 -7.91 5.30
N HIS A 137 4.37 -7.42 4.19
CA HIS A 137 3.55 -7.09 3.02
C HIS A 137 2.87 -8.33 2.43
N GLU A 138 3.61 -9.45 2.35
CA GLU A 138 3.13 -10.71 1.80
C GLU A 138 2.00 -11.33 2.65
N VAL A 139 2.14 -11.40 3.98
CA VAL A 139 1.08 -11.90 4.87
C VAL A 139 -0.22 -11.13 4.65
N HIS A 140 -0.14 -9.80 4.64
CA HIS A 140 -1.29 -8.94 4.40
C HIS A 140 -1.88 -9.13 2.99
N ALA A 141 -1.04 -9.39 1.98
CA ALA A 141 -1.50 -9.68 0.62
C ALA A 141 -2.21 -11.04 0.53
N ARG A 142 -1.67 -12.08 1.17
CA ARG A 142 -2.28 -13.42 1.22
C ARG A 142 -3.61 -13.42 1.94
N ILE A 143 -3.72 -12.78 3.09
CA ILE A 143 -4.99 -12.65 3.81
C ILE A 143 -6.06 -11.98 2.92
N ARG A 144 -5.69 -10.92 2.19
CA ARG A 144 -6.59 -10.27 1.22
C ARG A 144 -6.98 -11.21 0.08
N GLU A 145 -6.03 -11.93 -0.50
CA GLU A 145 -6.27 -12.90 -1.57
C GLU A 145 -7.24 -14.01 -1.10
N PHE A 146 -6.94 -14.64 0.03
CA PHE A 146 -7.68 -15.78 0.57
C PHE A 146 -9.10 -15.40 1.03
N SER A 147 -9.32 -14.12 1.35
CA SER A 147 -10.65 -13.62 1.69
C SER A 147 -11.65 -13.62 0.52
N GLY A 148 -11.16 -13.64 -0.72
CA GLY A 148 -11.97 -13.44 -1.94
C GLY A 148 -12.60 -12.05 -2.08
N GLN A 149 -12.30 -11.10 -1.19
CA GLN A 149 -12.96 -9.78 -1.13
C GLN A 149 -12.37 -8.77 -2.12
N GLN A 150 -12.48 -9.04 -3.42
CA GLN A 150 -11.88 -8.21 -4.49
C GLN A 150 -12.25 -6.72 -4.40
N VAL A 151 -13.47 -6.39 -3.98
CA VAL A 151 -13.91 -4.99 -3.77
C VAL A 151 -13.13 -4.33 -2.63
N ALA A 152 -12.95 -5.04 -1.50
CA ALA A 152 -12.17 -4.54 -0.37
C ALA A 152 -10.69 -4.39 -0.75
N VAL A 153 -10.14 -5.32 -1.53
CA VAL A 153 -8.75 -5.24 -2.03
C VAL A 153 -8.52 -3.96 -2.83
N GLY A 154 -9.38 -3.64 -3.81
CA GLY A 154 -9.23 -2.41 -4.60
C GLY A 154 -9.42 -1.12 -3.77
N LEU A 155 -10.22 -1.16 -2.70
CA LEU A 155 -10.32 -0.04 -1.74
C LEU A 155 -9.04 0.10 -0.92
N LEU A 156 -8.52 -1.02 -0.39
CA LEU A 156 -7.30 -1.06 0.41
C LEU A 156 -6.08 -0.63 -0.39
N GLU A 157 -5.96 -1.00 -1.67
CA GLU A 157 -4.87 -0.54 -2.54
C GLU A 157 -4.83 0.98 -2.66
N ARG A 158 -5.98 1.62 -2.88
CA ARG A 158 -6.08 3.09 -2.96
C ARG A 158 -5.75 3.77 -1.64
N LEU A 159 -6.18 3.20 -0.51
CA LEU A 159 -5.85 3.73 0.82
C LEU A 159 -4.36 3.55 1.15
N ASN A 160 -3.79 2.39 0.82
CA ASN A 160 -2.38 2.07 1.05
C ASN A 160 -1.43 2.93 0.21
N ALA A 161 -1.81 3.27 -1.02
CA ALA A 161 -1.04 4.13 -1.90
C ALA A 161 -0.83 5.53 -1.28
N GLN A 162 -1.83 6.05 -0.56
CA GLN A 162 -1.75 7.34 0.14
C GLN A 162 -0.82 7.29 1.37
N LEU A 163 -0.62 6.10 1.95
CA LEU A 163 0.14 5.91 3.18
C LEU A 163 1.62 5.54 2.98
N VAL A 164 2.13 5.48 1.75
CA VAL A 164 3.48 4.97 1.47
C VAL A 164 4.56 5.61 2.36
N ARG A 165 4.56 6.94 2.46
CA ARG A 165 5.54 7.66 3.29
C ARG A 165 5.43 7.28 4.77
N HIS A 166 4.22 7.29 5.32
CA HIS A 166 3.98 6.96 6.73
C HIS A 166 4.35 5.50 7.03
N ARG A 167 4.01 4.57 6.12
CA ARG A 167 4.39 3.15 6.23
C ARG A 167 5.91 2.97 6.18
N PHE A 168 6.61 3.70 5.32
CA PHE A 168 8.08 3.68 5.26
C PHE A 168 8.70 4.19 6.57
N GLN A 169 8.20 5.31 7.12
CA GLN A 169 8.67 5.84 8.40
C GLN A 169 8.43 4.87 9.56
N LEU A 170 7.25 4.24 9.61
CA LEU A 170 6.93 3.20 10.60
C LEU A 170 7.85 1.98 10.49
N ALA A 171 8.16 1.53 9.26
CA ALA A 171 9.03 0.38 9.03
C ALA A 171 10.46 0.62 9.53
N LEU A 172 10.93 1.88 9.53
CA LEU A 172 12.24 2.26 10.04
C LEU A 172 12.29 2.48 11.57
N ARG A 173 11.15 2.43 12.26
CA ARG A 173 11.10 2.68 13.69
C ARG A 173 11.75 1.54 14.47
N PRO A 174 12.75 1.81 15.35
CA PRO A 174 13.40 0.78 16.14
C PRO A 174 12.41 -0.04 16.97
N GLY A 175 12.53 -1.36 16.95
CA GLY A 175 11.67 -2.29 17.70
C GLY A 175 10.27 -2.50 17.10
N ARG A 176 9.88 -1.77 16.03
CA ARG A 176 8.53 -1.94 15.45
C ARG A 176 8.31 -3.34 14.89
N ALA A 177 9.33 -3.95 14.29
CA ALA A 177 9.25 -5.32 13.78
C ALA A 177 8.97 -6.34 14.91
N GLN A 178 9.67 -6.24 16.04
CA GLN A 178 9.46 -7.11 17.20
C GLN A 178 8.05 -6.97 17.78
N GLN A 179 7.53 -5.74 17.89
CA GLN A 179 6.17 -5.50 18.38
C GLN A 179 5.11 -6.01 17.40
N SER A 180 5.29 -5.73 16.10
CA SER A 180 4.35 -6.14 15.06
C SER A 180 4.27 -7.66 14.93
N LEU A 181 5.39 -8.36 15.12
CA LEU A 181 5.45 -9.82 14.93
C LEU A 181 4.38 -10.55 15.75
N SER A 182 4.22 -10.23 17.03
CA SER A 182 3.19 -10.87 17.86
C SER A 182 1.78 -10.60 17.36
N GLU A 183 1.53 -9.40 16.79
CA GLU A 183 0.23 -9.03 16.23
C GLU A 183 -0.06 -9.83 14.95
N HIS A 184 0.95 -9.98 14.07
CA HIS A 184 0.84 -10.78 12.84
C HIS A 184 0.65 -12.26 13.11
N LEU A 185 1.38 -12.82 14.08
CA LEU A 185 1.22 -14.22 14.48
C LEU A 185 -0.18 -14.49 15.04
N ALA A 186 -0.72 -13.57 15.85
CA ALA A 186 -2.09 -13.69 16.36
C ALA A 186 -3.14 -13.67 15.24
N MET A 187 -2.94 -12.85 14.20
CA MET A 187 -3.80 -12.86 13.01
C MET A 187 -3.74 -14.21 12.28
N ILE A 188 -2.53 -14.73 12.03
CA ILE A 188 -2.33 -16.02 11.36
C ILE A 188 -2.95 -17.16 12.16
N GLU A 189 -2.76 -17.17 13.48
CA GLU A 189 -3.33 -18.17 14.38
C GLU A 189 -4.87 -18.16 14.33
N ALA A 190 -5.49 -16.99 14.45
CA ALA A 190 -6.95 -16.86 14.42
C ALA A 190 -7.55 -17.29 13.07
N ILE A 191 -6.90 -16.94 11.96
CA ILE A 191 -7.30 -17.39 10.62
C ILE A 191 -7.14 -18.90 10.49
N SER A 192 -6.03 -19.46 10.96
CA SER A 192 -5.75 -20.90 10.92
C SER A 192 -6.71 -21.71 11.80
N ALA A 193 -7.16 -21.14 12.91
CA ALA A 193 -8.21 -21.70 13.77
C ALA A 193 -9.62 -21.63 13.15
N ARG A 194 -9.75 -21.01 11.97
CA ARG A 194 -11.02 -20.76 11.28
C ARG A 194 -12.01 -19.98 12.16
N ASP A 195 -11.50 -19.08 12.99
CA ASP A 195 -12.31 -18.20 13.85
C ASP A 195 -12.40 -16.79 13.23
N PRO A 196 -13.49 -16.47 12.52
CA PRO A 196 -13.63 -15.17 11.86
C PRO A 196 -13.70 -13.99 12.85
N GLN A 197 -14.26 -14.20 14.05
CA GLN A 197 -14.39 -13.14 15.05
C GLN A 197 -13.04 -12.82 15.69
N ALA A 198 -12.27 -13.86 16.03
CA ALA A 198 -10.91 -13.70 16.52
C ALA A 198 -9.99 -13.09 15.45
N ALA A 199 -10.15 -13.47 14.17
CA ALA A 199 -9.35 -12.94 13.07
C ALA A 199 -9.59 -11.43 12.88
N GLU A 200 -10.86 -10.99 12.88
CA GLU A 200 -11.19 -9.55 12.82
C GLU A 200 -10.61 -8.80 14.03
N ALA A 201 -10.77 -9.37 15.24
CA ALA A 201 -10.26 -8.75 16.46
C ALA A 201 -8.73 -8.61 16.46
N ALA A 202 -8.01 -9.63 15.99
CA ALA A 202 -6.55 -9.59 15.87
C ALA A 202 -6.08 -8.49 14.91
N VAL A 203 -6.77 -8.32 13.78
CA VAL A 203 -6.50 -7.20 12.85
C VAL A 203 -6.76 -5.85 13.50
N ARG A 204 -7.85 -5.69 14.26
CA ARG A 204 -8.13 -4.44 14.99
C ARG A 204 -7.03 -4.09 15.98
N VAL A 205 -6.49 -5.08 16.70
CA VAL A 205 -5.34 -4.88 17.59
C VAL A 205 -4.11 -4.44 16.80
N HIS A 206 -3.79 -5.12 15.70
CA HIS A 206 -2.65 -4.76 14.84
C HIS A 206 -2.75 -3.31 14.32
N LEU A 207 -3.88 -2.92 13.73
CA LEU A 207 -4.05 -1.58 13.18
C LEU A 207 -4.19 -0.52 14.28
N GLY A 208 -4.66 -0.88 15.47
CA GLY A 208 -4.64 -0.01 16.65
C GLY A 208 -3.21 0.38 17.03
N SER A 209 -2.32 -0.61 17.11
CA SER A 209 -0.87 -0.40 17.35
C SER A 209 -0.22 0.45 16.25
N VAL A 210 -0.63 0.27 14.98
CA VAL A 210 -0.19 1.15 13.87
C VAL A 210 -0.67 2.58 14.06
N ILE A 211 -1.92 2.81 14.48
CA ILE A 211 -2.46 4.15 14.75
C ILE A 211 -1.70 4.84 15.88
N ASP A 212 -1.41 4.12 16.96
CA ASP A 212 -0.63 4.66 18.07
C ASP A 212 0.78 5.05 17.59
N ALA A 213 1.43 4.18 16.81
CA ALA A 213 2.74 4.45 16.25
C ALA A 213 2.78 5.59 15.22
N LEU A 214 1.65 5.93 14.58
CA LEU A 214 1.54 7.09 13.69
C LEU A 214 1.48 8.42 14.46
N ARG A 215 0.94 8.40 15.67
CA ARG A 215 0.74 9.59 16.51
C ARG A 215 1.98 9.99 17.31
N ASP A 216 2.81 9.00 17.62
CA ASP A 216 4.10 9.10 18.30
C ASP A 216 5.20 9.71 17.41
#